data_AF-A0AA37ANG3-F1
#
_entry.id   AF-A0AA37ANG3-F1
#
_cell.length_a   1.000
_cell.length_b   1.000
_cell.length_c   1.000
_cell.angle_alpha   90.00
_cell.angle_beta   90.00
_cell.angle_gamma   90.00
#
_symmetry.space_group_name_H-M   'P 1'
#
loop_
_entity.id
_entity.type
_entity.pdbx_description
1 polymer ?
#
loop_
_entity_poly.entity_id
_entity_poly.type
_entity_poly.pdbx_seq_one_letter_code
_entity_poly.pdbx_strand_id
1 'polypeptide(L)'
;MLANLDRTITEPKEHTRNIWNSYVDWGIRNPLAHAAIRQIGVSEKLNAETEQAVKDMFPELHELCRRSIRPVFMSDEFKTFGDAMFLSLAETTMEFAARDPSRAVDFKALGFEAMWRGLAEEDNHGQ
;
A
#
# COMPACT_ATOMS: atom_id res chain seq x y z
N MET A 1 11.45 2.03 4.32
CA MET A 1 10.03 1.67 4.14
C MET A 1 9.66 0.45 4.99
N LEU A 2 10.30 -0.71 4.83
CA LEU A 2 9.85 -1.97 5.50
C LEU A 2 10.69 -2.40 6.73
N ALA A 3 11.78 -1.69 7.04
CA ALA A 3 12.71 -2.07 8.12
C ALA A 3 12.13 -1.93 9.54
N ASN A 4 11.06 -1.15 9.72
CA ASN A 4 10.44 -0.88 11.02
C ASN A 4 9.05 -1.55 11.15
N LEU A 5 8.73 -2.52 10.30
CA LEU A 5 7.48 -3.25 10.41
C LEU A 5 7.49 -4.10 11.67
N ASP A 6 6.44 -3.94 12.47
CA ASP A 6 6.21 -4.81 13.62
C ASP A 6 5.67 -6.14 13.13
N ARG A 7 6.58 -7.12 13.02
CA ARG A 7 6.30 -8.48 12.55
C ARG A 7 5.54 -9.32 13.59
N THR A 8 5.30 -8.78 14.79
CA THR A 8 4.51 -9.47 15.82
C THR A 8 3.01 -9.29 15.64
N ILE A 9 2.59 -8.35 14.78
CA ILE A 9 1.17 -8.11 14.46
C ILE A 9 0.65 -9.25 13.58
N THR A 10 -0.33 -9.98 14.09
CA THR A 10 -0.94 -11.12 13.40
C THR A 10 -2.27 -10.79 12.72
N GLU A 11 -2.95 -9.73 13.16
CA GLU A 11 -4.20 -9.28 12.57
C GLU A 11 -3.95 -8.64 11.18
N PRO A 12 -4.58 -9.13 10.10
CA PRO A 12 -4.32 -8.67 8.74
C PRO A 12 -4.51 -7.16 8.55
N LYS A 13 -5.59 -6.60 9.14
CA LYS A 13 -5.89 -5.17 9.04
C LYS A 13 -4.84 -4.31 9.74
N GLU A 14 -4.45 -4.67 10.96
CA GLU A 14 -3.44 -3.91 11.71
C GLU A 14 -2.04 -4.05 11.13
N HIS A 15 -1.69 -5.22 10.59
CA HIS A 15 -0.42 -5.38 9.89
C HIS A 15 -0.39 -4.52 8.61
N THR A 16 -1.48 -4.50 7.85
CA THR A 16 -1.61 -3.64 6.66
C THR A 16 -1.58 -2.16 7.03
N ARG A 17 -2.18 -1.76 8.17
CA ARG A 17 -2.13 -0.39 8.70
C ARG A 17 -0.70 0.04 9.01
N ASN A 18 0.12 -0.84 9.57
CA ASN A 18 1.53 -0.55 9.85
C ASN A 18 2.31 -0.29 8.55
N ILE A 19 2.09 -1.11 7.51
CA ILE A 19 2.72 -0.93 6.20
C ILE A 19 2.29 0.37 5.55
N TRP A 20 0.99 0.68 5.59
CA TRP A 20 0.46 1.94 5.09
C TRP A 20 1.13 3.15 5.76
N ASN A 21 1.17 3.17 7.09
CA ASN A 21 1.80 4.26 7.84
C ASN A 21 3.29 4.39 7.47
N SER A 22 4.00 3.27 7.39
CA SER A 22 5.41 3.24 7.00
C SER A 22 5.66 3.73 5.58
N TYR A 23 4.74 3.42 4.65
CA TYR A 23 4.77 3.89 3.26
C TYR A 23 4.53 5.41 3.18
N VAL A 24 3.48 5.90 3.83
CA VAL A 24 3.13 7.33 3.88
C VAL A 24 4.25 8.15 4.53
N ASP A 25 4.75 7.73 5.69
CA ASP A 25 5.83 8.43 6.39
C ASP A 25 7.13 8.42 5.57
N TRP A 26 7.40 7.36 4.80
CA TRP A 26 8.53 7.34 3.86
C TRP A 26 8.31 8.30 2.70
N GLY A 27 7.12 8.32 2.09
CA GLY A 27 6.80 9.17 0.94
C GLY A 27 6.85 10.67 1.27
N ILE A 28 6.32 11.07 2.43
CA ILE A 28 6.42 12.46 2.93
C ILE A 28 7.89 12.89 3.08
N ARG A 29 8.75 12.00 3.58
CA ARG A 29 10.19 12.28 3.76
C ARG A 29 10.99 12.22 2.45
N ASN A 30 10.47 11.57 1.40
CA ASN A 30 11.17 11.30 0.15
C ASN A 30 10.28 11.60 -1.07
N PRO A 31 9.81 12.86 -1.25
CA PRO A 31 8.79 13.19 -2.24
C PRO A 31 9.23 12.90 -3.69
N LEU A 32 10.50 13.13 -4.03
CA LEU A 32 11.03 12.83 -5.37
C LEU A 32 11.06 11.31 -5.65
N ALA A 33 11.45 10.51 -4.65
CA ALA A 33 11.48 9.06 -4.80
C ALA A 33 10.06 8.49 -4.90
N HIS A 34 9.11 9.04 -4.13
CA HIS A 34 7.70 8.67 -4.23
C HIS A 34 7.14 8.99 -5.62
N ALA A 35 7.39 10.20 -6.14
CA ALA A 35 6.98 10.58 -7.49
C ALA A 35 7.58 9.65 -8.56
N ALA A 36 8.84 9.24 -8.42
CA ALA A 36 9.48 8.30 -9.32
C ALA A 36 8.81 6.91 -9.29
N ILE A 37 8.52 6.36 -8.11
CA ILE A 37 7.82 5.07 -7.97
C ILE A 37 6.48 5.09 -8.70
N ARG A 38 5.73 6.18 -8.59
CA ARG A 38 4.44 6.35 -9.27
C ARG A 38 4.57 6.27 -10.78
N GLN A 39 5.57 6.94 -11.35
CA GLN A 39 5.82 6.90 -12.79
C GLN A 39 6.29 5.51 -13.25
N ILE A 40 7.15 4.85 -12.47
CA ILE A 40 7.63 3.51 -12.76
C ILE A 40 6.48 2.50 -12.76
N GLY A 41 5.59 2.57 -11.76
CA GLY A 41 4.45 1.64 -11.61
C GLY A 41 3.46 1.66 -12.76
N VAL A 42 3.35 2.77 -13.49
CA VAL A 42 2.44 2.90 -14.65
C VAL A 42 3.18 2.88 -16.00
N SER A 43 4.49 2.66 -16.01
CA SER A 43 5.31 2.85 -17.22
C SER A 43 5.27 1.69 -18.21
N GLU A 44 4.64 0.55 -17.87
CA GLU A 44 4.69 -0.74 -18.61
C GLU A 44 6.12 -1.28 -18.85
N LYS A 45 7.16 -0.64 -18.30
CA LYS A 45 8.57 -1.02 -18.48
C LYS A 45 9.08 -2.01 -17.44
N LEU A 46 8.30 -2.27 -16.39
CA LEU A 46 8.63 -3.32 -15.41
C LEU A 46 8.37 -4.68 -16.05
N ASN A 47 9.42 -5.48 -16.17
CA ASN A 47 9.32 -6.84 -16.70
C ASN A 47 9.00 -7.85 -15.59
N ALA A 48 8.55 -9.05 -15.99
CA ALA A 48 8.23 -10.13 -15.05
C ALA A 48 9.42 -10.53 -14.16
N GLU A 49 10.65 -10.38 -14.65
CA GLU A 49 11.88 -10.63 -13.89
C GLU A 49 12.01 -9.67 -12.70
N THR A 50 11.75 -8.38 -12.92
CA THR A 50 11.77 -7.37 -11.86
C THR A 50 10.66 -7.63 -10.84
N GLU A 51 9.45 -7.99 -11.30
CA GLU A 51 8.37 -8.37 -10.38
C GLU A 51 8.72 -9.58 -9.53
N GLN A 52 9.34 -10.61 -10.13
CA GLN A 52 9.73 -11.81 -9.41
C GLN A 52 10.84 -11.51 -8.40
N ALA A 53 11.85 -10.72 -8.77
CA ALA A 53 12.90 -10.29 -7.86
C ALA A 53 12.32 -9.56 -6.63
N VAL A 54 11.31 -8.70 -6.82
CA VAL A 54 10.62 -8.03 -5.71
C VAL A 54 9.86 -9.02 -4.82
N LYS A 55 9.15 -9.99 -5.41
CA LYS A 55 8.45 -11.04 -4.65
C LYS A 55 9.43 -11.85 -3.81
N ASP A 56 10.58 -12.21 -4.36
CA ASP A 56 11.60 -13.01 -3.69
C ASP A 56 12.30 -12.23 -2.56
N MET A 57 12.44 -10.91 -2.70
CA MET A 57 12.99 -10.03 -1.67
C MET A 57 12.05 -9.79 -0.49
N PHE A 58 10.74 -9.85 -0.71
CA PHE A 58 9.71 -9.50 0.29
C PHE A 58 8.55 -10.52 0.32
N PRO A 59 8.83 -11.81 0.60
CA PRO A 59 7.82 -12.86 0.56
C PRO A 59 6.70 -12.63 1.59
N GLU A 60 7.00 -12.01 2.73
CA GLU A 60 6.00 -11.74 3.77
C GLU A 60 4.98 -10.68 3.32
N LEU A 61 5.42 -9.69 2.54
CA LEU A 61 4.54 -8.67 1.98
C LEU A 61 3.62 -9.30 0.91
N HIS A 62 4.18 -10.20 0.09
CA HIS A 62 3.39 -10.91 -0.91
C HIS A 62 2.29 -11.75 -0.27
N GLU A 63 2.62 -12.48 0.81
CA GLU A 63 1.65 -13.29 1.54
C GLU A 63 0.58 -12.44 2.23
N LEU A 64 0.95 -11.29 2.79
CA LEU A 64 -0.02 -10.36 3.36
C LEU A 64 -1.00 -9.82 2.31
N CYS A 65 -0.49 -9.40 1.14
CA CYS A 65 -1.34 -8.97 0.04
C CYS A 65 -2.28 -10.08 -0.40
N ARG A 66 -1.79 -11.31 -0.56
CA ARG A 66 -2.60 -12.49 -0.93
C ARG A 66 -3.74 -12.75 0.06
N ARG A 67 -3.52 -12.51 1.35
CA ARG A 67 -4.50 -12.74 2.41
C ARG A 67 -5.49 -11.58 2.60
N SER A 68 -5.06 -10.35 2.32
CA SER A 68 -5.80 -9.16 2.74
C SER A 68 -6.41 -8.39 1.57
N ILE A 69 -5.91 -8.55 0.34
CA ILE A 69 -6.39 -7.83 -0.84
C ILE A 69 -7.47 -8.65 -1.55
N ARG A 70 -8.50 -7.98 -2.06
CA ARG A 70 -9.56 -8.64 -2.84
C ARG A 70 -8.96 -9.39 -4.04
N PRO A 71 -9.38 -10.63 -4.32
CA PRO A 71 -8.82 -11.43 -5.41
C PRO A 71 -8.85 -10.74 -6.79
N VAL A 72 -9.82 -9.87 -7.04
CA VAL A 72 -9.91 -9.10 -8.30
C VAL A 72 -8.67 -8.23 -8.52
N PHE A 73 -8.15 -7.57 -7.48
CA PHE A 73 -6.96 -6.72 -7.59
C PHE A 73 -5.65 -7.52 -7.59
N MET A 74 -5.73 -8.84 -7.53
CA MET A 74 -4.59 -9.76 -7.68
C MET A 74 -4.59 -10.46 -9.05
N SER A 75 -5.60 -10.23 -9.89
CA SER A 75 -5.67 -10.82 -11.24
C SER A 75 -4.82 -10.05 -12.23
N ASP A 76 -4.33 -10.73 -13.28
CA ASP A 76 -3.54 -10.07 -14.33
C ASP A 76 -4.30 -8.94 -15.03
N GLU A 77 -5.64 -9.03 -15.09
CA GLU A 77 -6.51 -8.03 -15.73
C GLU A 77 -6.62 -6.72 -14.93
N PHE A 78 -6.70 -6.80 -13.59
CA PHE A 78 -7.01 -5.64 -12.74
C PHE A 78 -5.92 -5.29 -11.73
N LYS A 79 -4.83 -6.05 -11.61
CA LYS A 79 -3.72 -5.78 -10.70
C LYS A 79 -3.17 -4.36 -10.86
N THR A 80 -2.85 -3.95 -12.08
CA THR A 80 -2.31 -2.62 -12.38
C THR A 80 -3.28 -1.50 -11.97
N PHE A 81 -4.59 -1.73 -12.13
CA PHE A 81 -5.61 -0.79 -11.69
C PHE A 81 -5.69 -0.71 -10.16
N GLY A 82 -5.63 -1.84 -9.46
CA GLY A 82 -5.55 -1.90 -8.00
C GLY A 82 -4.32 -1.17 -7.44
N ASP A 83 -3.15 -1.38 -8.05
CA ASP A 83 -1.90 -0.69 -7.70
C ASP A 83 -2.03 0.82 -7.90
N ALA A 84 -2.63 1.27 -9.02
CA ALA A 84 -2.86 2.68 -9.29
C ALA A 84 -3.83 3.32 -8.29
N MET A 85 -4.88 2.61 -7.88
CA MET A 85 -5.79 3.07 -6.81
C MET A 85 -5.07 3.22 -5.48
N PHE A 86 -4.27 2.22 -5.08
CA PHE A 86 -3.47 2.27 -3.86
C PHE A 86 -2.54 3.50 -3.86
N LEU A 87 -1.78 3.68 -4.96
CA LEU A 87 -0.85 4.80 -5.12
C LEU A 87 -1.57 6.16 -5.07
N SER A 88 -2.73 6.28 -5.70
CA SER A 88 -3.51 7.54 -5.73
C SER A 88 -4.05 7.92 -4.34
N LEU A 89 -4.54 6.94 -3.59
CA LEU A 89 -5.00 7.15 -2.21
C LEU A 89 -3.85 7.54 -1.28
N ALA A 90 -2.69 6.90 -1.45
CA ALA A 90 -1.51 7.20 -0.67
C ALA A 90 -0.94 8.60 -1.00
N GLU A 91 -0.87 8.97 -2.28
CA GLU A 91 -0.46 10.30 -2.74
C GLU A 91 -1.35 11.39 -2.13
N THR A 92 -2.67 11.25 -2.26
CA THR A 92 -3.63 12.19 -1.64
C THR A 92 -3.41 12.31 -0.14
N THR A 93 -3.16 11.18 0.54
CA THR A 93 -2.91 11.16 1.98
C THR A 93 -1.61 11.89 2.34
N MET A 94 -0.54 11.66 1.59
CA MET A 94 0.76 12.32 1.78
C MET A 94 0.65 13.82 1.55
N GLU A 95 -0.04 14.27 0.50
CA GLU A 95 -0.22 15.69 0.18
C GLU A 95 -0.91 16.45 1.31
N PHE A 96 -2.02 15.91 1.82
CA PHE A 96 -2.75 16.55 2.93
C PHE A 96 -1.97 16.49 4.25
N ALA A 97 -1.33 15.36 4.56
CA ALA A 97 -0.51 15.22 5.75
C ALA A 97 0.73 16.14 5.73
N ALA A 98 1.34 16.35 4.56
CA ALA A 98 2.46 17.28 4.40
C ALA A 98 2.02 18.74 4.50
N ARG A 99 0.81 19.07 4.01
CA ARG A 99 0.25 20.43 4.06
C ARG A 99 -0.22 20.84 5.46
N ASP A 100 -0.75 19.92 6.24
CA ASP A 100 -1.15 20.15 7.64
C ASP A 100 -0.59 19.04 8.56
N PRO A 101 0.68 19.18 8.99
CA PRO A 101 1.34 18.19 9.84
C PRO A 101 0.64 17.96 11.18
N SER A 102 -0.11 18.95 11.69
CA SER A 102 -0.83 18.83 12.96
C SER A 102 -1.94 17.77 12.90
N ARG A 103 -2.45 17.48 11.70
CA ARG A 103 -3.49 16.49 11.42
C ARG A 103 -2.97 15.29 10.62
N ALA A 104 -1.65 15.14 10.48
CA ALA A 104 -1.06 14.06 9.68
C ALA A 104 -1.49 12.66 10.17
N VAL A 105 -1.68 12.48 11.48
CA VAL A 105 -2.19 11.23 12.05
C VAL A 105 -3.60 10.92 11.56
N ASP A 106 -4.49 11.93 11.55
CA ASP A 106 -5.87 11.79 11.09
C ASP A 106 -5.92 11.46 9.58
N PHE A 107 -5.14 12.17 8.77
CA PHE A 107 -5.07 11.90 7.33
C PHE A 107 -4.56 10.49 7.05
N LYS A 108 -3.52 10.03 7.76
CA LYS A 108 -3.02 8.65 7.64
C LYS A 108 -4.11 7.63 8.00
N ALA A 109 -4.83 7.84 9.10
CA ALA A 109 -5.87 6.95 9.56
C ALA A 109 -7.06 6.87 8.59
N LEU A 110 -7.55 8.02 8.12
CA LEU A 110 -8.67 8.09 7.18
C LEU A 110 -8.29 7.56 5.80
N GLY A 111 -7.10 7.90 5.31
CA GLY A 111 -6.57 7.38 4.05
C GLY A 111 -6.42 5.85 4.08
N PHE A 112 -5.96 5.30 5.21
CA PHE A 112 -5.91 3.85 5.41
C PHE A 112 -7.31 3.23 5.35
N GLU A 113 -8.30 3.77 6.06
CA GLU A 113 -9.65 3.19 6.06
C GLU A 113 -10.29 3.24 4.67
N ALA A 114 -10.06 4.30 3.89
CA ALA A 114 -10.51 4.39 2.50
C ALA A 114 -9.84 3.31 1.63
N MET A 115 -8.52 3.15 1.74
CA MET A 115 -7.76 2.11 1.04
C MET A 115 -8.22 0.71 1.42
N TRP A 116 -8.36 0.44 2.72
CA TRP A 116 -8.80 -0.85 3.25
C TRP A 116 -10.18 -1.22 2.70
N ARG A 117 -11.18 -0.34 2.83
CA ARG A 117 -12.54 -0.62 2.35
C ARG A 117 -12.61 -0.79 0.83
N GLY A 118 -11.77 -0.07 0.09
CA GLY A 118 -11.74 -0.10 -1.36
C GLY A 118 -11.02 -1.33 -1.94
N LEU A 119 -9.92 -1.76 -1.31
CA LEU A 119 -8.99 -2.74 -1.89
C LEU A 119 -8.89 -4.05 -1.11
N ALA A 120 -9.18 -4.04 0.19
CA ALA A 120 -9.03 -5.21 1.04
C ALA A 120 -10.29 -6.09 1.04
N GLU A 121 -10.07 -7.39 1.24
CA GLU A 121 -11.12 -8.34 1.60
C GLU A 121 -11.42 -8.15 3.09
N GLU A 122 -12.66 -7.83 3.43
CA GLU A 122 -13.12 -7.90 4.81
C GLU A 122 -13.64 -9.32 5.04
N ASP A 123 -13.16 -10.01 6.08
CA ASP A 123 -13.72 -11.31 6.47
C ASP A 123 -15.22 -11.14 6.71
N ASN A 124 -16.04 -11.56 5.73
CA ASN A 124 -17.48 -11.72 5.88
C ASN A 124 -17.73 -12.93 6.80
N HIS A 125 -17.45 -12.77 8.08
CA HIS A 125 -17.91 -13.67 9.13
C HIS A 125 -18.96 -12.94 9.97
N GLY A 126 -20.13 -12.73 9.38
CA GLY A 126 -21.27 -12.12 10.07
C GLY A 126 -22.39 -11.62 9.16
N GLN A 127 -23.03 -12.52 8.41
CA GLN A 127 -24.45 -12.44 8.10
C GLN A 127 -25.11 -13.79 8.35
#